data_AF-A0A6L7LAK8-F1
#
_entry.id   AF-A0A6L7LAK8-F1
#
_cell.length_a   1.000
_cell.length_b   1.000
_cell.length_c   1.000
_cell.angle_alpha   90.00
_cell.angle_beta   90.00
_cell.angle_gamma   90.00
#
_symmetry.space_group_name_H-M   'P 1'
#
loop_
_entity.id
_entity.type
_entity.pdbx_description
1 polymer ?
#
loop_
_entity_poly.entity_id
_entity_poly.type
_entity_poly.pdbx_seq_one_letter_code
_entity_poly.pdbx_strand_id
1 'polypeptide(L)' 'FGETTVSERLTRAVAAETGAKVVQLYSGSLGPEGSGADTYLGMFRTNVERIVGALK' A
#
# COMPACT_ATOMS: atom_id res chain seq x y z
N PHE A 1 1.09 6.09 -3.98
CA PHE A 1 1.11 4.84 -3.20
C PHE A 1 2.38 4.80 -2.36
N GLY A 2 2.35 4.18 -1.19
CA GLY A 2 3.53 3.88 -0.36
C GLY A 2 3.65 2.38 -0.14
N GLU A 3 4.86 1.92 0.18
CA GLU A 3 5.18 0.51 0.38
C GLU A 3 5.44 0.21 1.86
N THR A 4 5.02 -0.94 2.36
CA THR A 4 5.17 -1.32 3.77
C THR A 4 6.62 -1.55 4.21
N THR A 5 7.53 -1.76 3.25
CA THR A 5 8.95 -2.04 3.51
C THR A 5 9.86 -0.82 3.38
N VAL A 6 9.31 0.35 3.02
CA VAL A 6 10.07 1.60 2.89
C VAL A 6 9.61 2.65 3.90
N SER A 7 10.48 3.60 4.23
CA SER A 7 10.11 4.69 5.14
C SER A 7 8.97 5.54 4.57
N GLU A 8 7.91 5.73 5.36
CA GLU A 8 6.76 6.53 4.96
C GLU A 8 7.06 8.04 4.86
N ARG A 9 8.24 8.50 5.31
CA ARG A 9 8.58 9.93 5.43
C ARG A 9 8.42 10.68 4.11
N LEU A 10 8.96 10.13 3.02
CA LEU A 10 8.88 10.77 1.71
C LEU A 10 7.45 10.80 1.18
N THR A 11 6.72 9.69 1.30
CA THR A 11 5.33 9.59 0.84
C THR A 11 4.42 10.55 1.61
N ARG A 12 4.65 10.73 2.92
CA ARG A 12 3.92 11.70 3.75
C ARG A 12 4.25 13.15 3.39
N ALA A 13 5.51 13.45 3.08
CA ALA A 13 5.91 14.80 2.63
C ALA A 13 5.20 15.18 1.33
N VAL A 14 5.25 14.32 0.32
CA VAL A 14 4.55 14.54 -0.97
C VAL A 14 3.04 14.71 -0.76
N ALA A 15 2.42 13.90 0.10
CA ALA A 15 1.00 14.01 0.42
C ALA A 15 0.65 15.35 1.08
N ALA A 16 1.48 15.84 2.00
CA ALA A 16 1.28 17.14 2.65
C ALA A 16 1.42 18.31 1.66
N GLU A 17 2.36 18.22 0.71
CA GLU A 17 2.59 19.26 -0.30
C GLU A 17 1.50 19.30 -1.38
N THR A 18 0.94 18.14 -1.74
CA THR A 18 0.01 18.01 -2.88
C THR A 18 -1.46 17.90 -2.47
N GLY A 19 -1.74 17.63 -1.20
CA GLY A 19 -3.08 17.27 -0.71
C GLY A 19 -3.53 15.86 -1.11
N ALA A 20 -2.65 15.06 -1.72
CA ALA A 20 -2.97 13.69 -2.13
C ALA A 20 -3.10 12.75 -0.92
N LYS A 21 -3.95 11.73 -1.04
CA LYS A 21 -4.09 10.67 -0.04
C LYS A 21 -3.03 9.58 -0.25
N VAL A 22 -2.46 9.07 0.84
CA VAL A 22 -1.52 7.95 0.79
C VAL A 22 -2.26 6.64 0.98
N VAL A 23 -2.04 5.70 0.06
CA VAL A 23 -2.52 4.31 0.15
C VAL A 23 -1.33 3.38 0.25
N GLN A 24 -1.32 2.54 1.29
CA GLN A 24 -0.26 1.58 1.56
C GLN A 24 -0.45 0.28 0.77
N LEU A 25 0.62 -0.23 0.18
CA LEU A 25 0.69 -1.48 -0.57
C LEU A 25 1.75 -2.39 0.03
N TYR A 26 1.54 -3.69 -0.10
CA TYR A 26 2.53 -4.69 0.30
C TYR A 26 3.56 -4.89 -0.82
N SER A 27 4.84 -4.77 -0.50
CA SER A 27 5.97 -5.04 -1.38
C SER A 27 7.13 -5.57 -0.55
N GLY A 28 8.01 -6.38 -1.14
CA GLY A 28 9.20 -6.92 -0.46
C GLY A 28 8.93 -7.95 0.65
N SER A 29 7.70 -7.99 1.19
CA SER A 29 7.23 -9.01 2.14
C SER A 29 5.72 -9.22 2.01
N LEU A 30 5.25 -10.36 2.50
CA LEU A 30 3.82 -10.60 2.72
C LEU A 30 3.31 -9.74 3.89
N GLY A 31 1.99 -9.61 3.97
CA GLY A 31 1.31 -9.07 5.13
C GLY A 31 1.30 -10.06 6.31
N PRO A 32 0.93 -9.60 7.51
CA PRO A 32 0.78 -10.47 8.67
C PRO A 32 -0.33 -11.50 8.44
N GLU A 33 -0.27 -12.62 9.15
CA GLU A 33 -1.28 -13.69 9.09
C GLU A 33 -2.70 -13.12 9.28
N GLY A 34 -3.63 -13.55 8.42
CA GLY A 34 -5.03 -13.09 8.45
C GLY A 34 -5.27 -11.68 7.85
N SER A 35 -4.24 -11.00 7.34
CA SER A 35 -4.39 -9.67 6.71
C SER A 35 -5.03 -9.70 5.32
N GLY A 36 -5.25 -10.88 4.75
CA GLY A 36 -5.60 -11.05 3.32
C GLY A 36 -4.41 -10.88 2.37
N ALA A 37 -3.24 -10.47 2.88
CA ALA A 37 -1.98 -10.36 2.15
C ALA A 37 -0.89 -11.33 2.66
N ASP A 38 -1.28 -12.33 3.44
CA ASP A 38 -0.42 -13.38 4.03
C ASP A 38 -0.05 -14.51 3.06
N THR A 39 -0.56 -14.46 1.84
CA THR A 39 -0.14 -15.30 0.71
C THR A 39 0.26 -14.41 -0.45
N TYR A 40 1.11 -14.91 -1.35
CA TYR A 40 1.53 -14.13 -2.53
C TYR A 40 0.35 -13.66 -3.39
N LEU A 41 -0.62 -14.56 -3.66
CA LEU A 41 -1.83 -14.19 -4.41
C LEU A 41 -2.74 -13.26 -3.62
N GLY A 42 -2.88 -13.46 -2.31
CA GLY A 42 -3.63 -12.56 -1.43
C GLY A 42 -3.03 -11.15 -1.41
N MET A 43 -1.70 -11.05 -1.36
CA MET A 43 -0.95 -9.80 -1.40
C MET A 43 -1.26 -9.03 -2.69
N PHE A 44 -1.18 -9.69 -3.85
CA PHE A 44 -1.51 -9.05 -5.12
C PHE A 44 -2.99 -8.66 -5.24
N ARG A 45 -3.90 -9.53 -4.81
CA ARG A 45 -5.34 -9.22 -4.81
C ARG A 45 -5.64 -7.98 -3.96
N THR A 46 -5.12 -7.96 -2.73
CA THR A 46 -5.25 -6.82 -1.80
C THR A 46 -4.68 -5.54 -2.40
N ASN A 47 -3.48 -5.61 -3.01
CA ASN A 47 -2.88 -4.44 -3.65
C ASN A 47 -3.70 -3.93 -4.83
N VAL A 48 -4.19 -4.81 -5.71
CA VAL A 48 -5.03 -4.42 -6.85
C VAL A 48 -6.32 -3.77 -6.39
N GLU A 49 -7.00 -4.35 -5.38
CA GLU A 49 -8.21 -3.76 -4.80
C GLU A 49 -7.95 -2.37 -4.23
N ARG A 50 -6.84 -2.17 -3.51
CA ARG A 50 -6.42 -0.86 -2.98
C ARG A 50 -6.11 0.14 -4.08
N ILE A 51 -5.39 -0.27 -5.14
CA ILE A 51 -5.05 0.60 -6.28
C ILE A 51 -6.32 1.03 -7.00
N VAL A 52 -7.18 0.07 -7.38
CA VAL A 52 -8.44 0.36 -8.09
C VAL A 52 -9.36 1.22 -7.22
N GLY A 53 -9.45 0.95 -5.92
CA GLY A 53 -10.24 1.76 -4.99
C GLY A 53 -9.73 3.19 -4.84
N ALA A 54 -8.43 3.42 -4.97
CA ALA A 54 -7.81 4.74 -4.83
C ALA A 54 -7.88 5.62 -6.09
N LEU A 55 -8.10 5.02 -7.26
CA LEU A 55 -8.15 5.70 -8.56
C LEU A 55 -9.58 5.98 -9.05
N LYS A 56 -10.59 5.58 -8.29
CA LYS A 56 -11.98 5.98 -8.47
C LYS A 56 -12.24 7.34 -7.85
#